data_AF-A0A423UCY1-F1
#
_entry.id   AF-A0A423UCY1-F1
#
_cell.length_a   1.000
_cell.length_b   1.000
_cell.length_c   1.000
_cell.angle_alpha   90.00
_cell.angle_beta   90.00
_cell.angle_gamma   90.00
#
_symmetry.space_group_name_H-M   'P 1'
#
loop_
_entity.id
_entity.type
_entity.pdbx_description
1 polymer ?
#
loop_
_entity_poly.entity_id
_entity_poly.type
_entity_poly.pdbx_seq_one_letter_code
_entity_poly.pdbx_strand_id
1 'polypeptide(L)'
;MLCYVTPKEHLGLPNKDDVKQGVIAYKIACHAADIAKHHPHAMDRDNAISKARFEFRWLDQFNLSYDPDTAIAFHDDTLPAEPAKMAHFCSMCGPKFCSMAISQNIREQFGSASQQEHVVAQAERIAADMHATHAATA
;
A
#
# COMPACT_ATOMS: atom_id res chain seq x y z
N MET A 1 -10.76 3.26 25.99
CA MET A 1 -9.39 3.49 26.51
C MET A 1 -8.72 2.14 26.63
N LEU A 2 -7.54 1.95 26.01
CA LEU A 2 -6.76 0.73 26.11
C LEU A 2 -5.48 1.04 26.89
N CYS A 3 -5.24 0.36 28.01
CA CYS A 3 -3.95 0.43 28.69
C CYS A 3 -2.94 -0.40 27.90
N TYR A 4 -1.83 0.22 27.51
CA TYR A 4 -0.77 -0.45 26.80
C TYR A 4 -0.02 -1.48 27.65
N VAL A 5 0.50 -2.50 26.98
CA VAL A 5 1.35 -3.54 27.57
C VAL A 5 2.70 -3.45 26.88
N THR A 6 3.78 -3.34 27.66
CA THR A 6 5.14 -3.27 27.11
C THR A 6 5.70 -4.67 26.86
N PRO A 7 6.73 -4.83 26.03
CA PRO A 7 7.40 -6.14 25.84
C PRO A 7 7.92 -6.77 27.15
N LYS A 8 8.17 -5.98 28.19
CA LYS A 8 8.66 -6.43 29.49
C LYS A 8 7.57 -6.75 30.51
N GLU A 9 6.31 -6.75 30.12
CA GLU A 9 5.22 -7.16 31.01
C GLU A 9 5.50 -8.55 31.59
N HIS A 10 5.38 -8.67 32.91
CA HIS A 10 5.75 -9.86 33.70
C HIS A 10 7.25 -10.24 33.72
N LEU A 11 8.14 -9.41 33.17
CA LEU A 11 9.59 -9.68 33.10
C LEU A 11 10.45 -8.63 33.83
N GLY A 12 10.02 -7.36 33.87
CA GLY A 12 10.74 -6.31 34.58
C GLY A 12 10.26 -4.90 34.25
N LEU A 13 10.96 -3.88 34.76
CA LEU A 13 10.63 -2.49 34.46
C LEU A 13 11.01 -2.12 33.01
N PRO A 14 10.12 -1.42 32.28
CA PRO A 14 10.38 -1.00 30.91
C PRO A 14 11.46 0.09 30.84
N ASN A 15 12.30 0.02 29.81
CA ASN A 15 13.18 1.11 29.41
C ASN A 15 12.48 2.01 28.37
N LYS A 16 13.19 3.02 27.85
CA LYS A 16 12.66 3.96 26.85
C LYS A 16 12.14 3.26 25.59
N ASP A 17 12.84 2.25 25.10
CA ASP A 17 12.48 1.55 23.86
C ASP A 17 11.28 0.64 24.08
N ASP A 18 11.19 -0.04 25.23
CA ASP A 18 10.03 -0.86 25.62
C ASP A 18 8.75 0.00 25.68
N VAL A 19 8.85 1.22 26.23
CA VAL A 19 7.76 2.18 26.26
C VAL A 19 7.36 2.60 24.84
N LYS A 20 8.33 2.96 23.99
CA LYS A 20 8.07 3.32 22.58
C LYS A 20 7.33 2.20 21.86
N GLN A 21 7.82 0.96 21.95
CA GLN A 21 7.21 -0.20 21.30
C GLN A 21 5.77 -0.44 21.77
N GLY A 22 5.53 -0.41 23.09
CA GLY A 22 4.18 -0.56 23.63
C GLY A 22 3.23 0.53 23.14
N VAL A 23 3.67 1.79 23.12
CA VAL A 23 2.83 2.92 22.67
C VAL A 23 2.50 2.78 21.19
N ILE A 24 3.47 2.48 20.33
CA ILE A 24 3.23 2.30 18.89
C ILE A 24 2.31 1.12 18.62
N ALA A 25 2.52 -0.03 19.28
CA ALA A 25 1.66 -1.21 19.15
C ALA A 25 0.20 -0.88 19.50
N TYR A 26 -0.03 -0.14 20.59
CA TYR A 26 -1.38 0.22 21.00
C TYR A 26 -1.99 1.35 20.15
N LYS A 27 -1.19 2.28 19.59
CA LYS A 27 -1.70 3.24 18.59
C LYS A 27 -2.21 2.51 17.34
N ILE A 28 -1.50 1.48 16.88
CA ILE A 28 -1.95 0.62 15.78
C ILE A 28 -3.25 -0.10 16.16
N ALA A 29 -3.32 -0.71 17.35
CA ALA A 29 -4.51 -1.42 17.81
C ALA A 29 -5.74 -0.50 17.93
N CYS A 30 -5.58 0.69 18.51
CA CYS A 30 -6.64 1.70 18.59
C CYS A 30 -7.13 2.11 17.21
N HIS A 31 -6.21 2.42 16.29
CA HIS A 31 -6.55 2.83 14.93
C HIS A 31 -7.27 1.73 14.14
N ALA A 32 -6.82 0.48 14.28
CA ALA A 32 -7.50 -0.66 13.68
C ALA A 32 -8.94 -0.81 14.22
N ALA A 33 -9.13 -0.60 15.53
CA ALA A 33 -10.46 -0.58 16.13
C ALA A 33 -11.32 0.58 15.61
N ASP A 34 -10.75 1.76 15.39
CA ASP A 34 -11.48 2.90 14.83
C ASP A 34 -11.92 2.66 13.38
N ILE A 35 -11.08 2.02 12.55
CA ILE A 35 -11.48 1.57 11.21
C ILE A 35 -12.62 0.55 11.30
N ALA A 36 -12.49 -0.47 12.16
CA ALA A 36 -13.48 -1.53 12.31
C ALA A 36 -14.84 -1.00 12.81
N LYS A 37 -14.83 0.07 13.59
CA LYS A 37 -16.03 0.77 14.07
C LYS A 37 -16.62 1.74 13.04
N HIS A 38 -16.01 1.88 11.86
CA HIS A 38 -16.34 2.90 10.86
C HIS A 38 -16.32 4.31 11.45
N HIS A 39 -15.33 4.60 12.31
CA HIS A 39 -15.18 5.95 12.88
C HIS A 39 -14.93 6.94 11.73
N PRO A 40 -15.63 8.09 11.70
CA PRO A 40 -15.42 9.10 10.67
C PRO A 40 -13.94 9.46 10.53
N HIS A 41 -13.47 9.54 9.28
CA HIS A 41 -12.09 9.90 8.90
C HIS A 41 -10.98 8.92 9.33
N ALA A 42 -11.29 7.80 9.99
CA ALA A 42 -10.26 6.83 10.38
C ALA A 42 -9.51 6.24 9.16
N MET A 43 -10.21 6.03 8.04
CA MET A 43 -9.61 5.51 6.81
C MET A 43 -8.75 6.53 6.05
N ASP A 44 -8.87 7.83 6.33
CA ASP A 44 -8.21 8.88 5.54
C ASP A 44 -6.69 8.75 5.62
N ARG A 45 -6.16 8.41 6.80
CA ARG A 45 -4.74 8.14 7.01
C ARG A 45 -4.25 6.95 6.19
N ASP A 46 -5.01 5.86 6.19
CA ASP A 46 -4.67 4.61 5.49
C ASP A 46 -4.67 4.80 3.97
N ASN A 47 -5.65 5.56 3.48
CA ASN A 47 -5.72 5.97 2.08
C ASN A 47 -4.54 6.87 1.70
N ALA A 48 -4.19 7.85 2.54
CA ALA A 48 -3.07 8.75 2.29
C ALA A 48 -1.72 8.01 2.23
N ILE A 49 -1.43 7.15 3.21
CA ILE A 49 -0.17 6.39 3.24
C ILE A 49 -0.10 5.34 2.12
N SER A 50 -1.23 4.71 1.78
CA SER A 50 -1.31 3.76 0.67
C SER A 50 -1.12 4.44 -0.68
N LYS A 51 -1.68 5.64 -0.85
CA LYS A 51 -1.45 6.45 -2.04
C LYS A 51 0.03 6.86 -2.16
N ALA A 52 0.64 7.34 -1.08
CA ALA A 52 2.07 7.67 -1.08
C ALA A 52 2.94 6.46 -1.42
N ARG A 53 2.60 5.28 -0.89
CA ARG A 53 3.26 4.01 -1.20
C ARG A 53 3.14 3.64 -2.69
N PHE A 54 1.94 3.71 -3.25
CA PHE A 54 1.71 3.35 -4.65
C PHE A 54 2.39 4.32 -5.61
N GLU A 55 2.49 5.60 -5.25
CA GLU A 55 3.15 6.66 -6.03
C GLU A 55 4.66 6.78 -5.76
N PHE A 56 5.24 5.86 -4.97
CA PHE A 56 6.66 5.88 -4.59
C PHE A 56 7.14 7.19 -3.94
N ARG A 57 6.24 7.92 -3.27
CA ARG A 57 6.56 9.10 -2.46
C ARG A 57 7.09 8.65 -1.10
N TRP A 58 8.30 8.09 -1.08
CA TRP A 58 8.90 7.44 0.08
C TRP A 58 8.88 8.30 1.34
N LEU A 59 9.32 9.57 1.24
CA LEU A 59 9.35 10.48 2.39
C LEU A 59 7.95 10.75 2.95
N ASP A 60 6.94 10.91 2.07
CA ASP A 60 5.56 11.08 2.51
C ASP A 60 5.03 9.81 3.19
N GLN A 61 5.34 8.63 2.65
CA GLN A 61 4.98 7.35 3.26
C GLN A 61 5.59 7.22 4.67
N PHE A 62 6.85 7.59 4.86
CA PHE A 62 7.52 7.53 6.16
C PHE A 62 6.89 8.50 7.15
N ASN A 63 6.69 9.75 6.74
CA ASN A 63 6.11 10.81 7.58
C ASN A 63 4.66 10.51 7.98
N LEU A 64 3.92 9.79 7.14
CA LEU A 64 2.55 9.34 7.45
C LEU A 64 2.51 8.12 8.38
N SER A 65 3.62 7.40 8.55
CA SER A 65 3.69 6.21 9.42
C SER A 65 3.57 6.57 10.91
N TYR A 66 3.42 5.57 11.78
CA TYR A 66 3.36 5.82 13.23
C TYR A 66 4.73 6.03 13.86
N ASP A 67 5.79 5.64 13.15
CA ASP A 67 7.17 5.70 13.60
C ASP A 67 8.10 5.98 12.39
N PRO A 68 8.18 7.25 11.94
CA PRO A 68 8.91 7.62 10.73
C PRO A 68 10.39 7.22 10.78
N ASP A 69 11.05 7.39 11.93
CA ASP A 69 12.46 7.06 12.10
C ASP A 69 12.72 5.58 11.84
N THR A 70 11.87 4.69 12.36
CA THR A 70 11.98 3.26 12.12
C THR A 70 11.67 2.89 10.68
N ALA A 71 10.67 3.51 10.05
CA ALA A 71 10.35 3.27 8.65
C ALA A 71 11.51 3.66 7.71
N ILE A 72 12.16 4.79 7.97
CA ILE A 72 13.35 5.25 7.23
C ILE A 72 14.50 4.27 7.46
N ALA A 73 14.81 3.95 8.72
CA ALA A 73 15.92 3.06 9.06
C ALA A 73 15.79 1.68 8.39
N PHE A 74 14.59 1.11 8.33
CA PHE A 74 14.37 -0.19 7.69
C PHE A 74 14.48 -0.17 6.17
N HIS A 75 14.07 0.92 5.53
CA HIS A 75 14.32 1.09 4.10
C HIS A 75 15.82 1.24 3.82
N ASP A 76 16.48 2.10 4.61
CA ASP A 76 17.86 2.50 4.39
C ASP A 76 18.89 1.44 4.77
N ASP A 77 18.50 0.45 5.58
CA ASP A 77 19.32 -0.72 5.88
C ASP A 77 19.81 -1.44 4.61
N THR A 78 19.04 -1.36 3.51
CA THR A 78 19.40 -1.98 2.22
C THR A 78 19.52 -1.00 1.07
N LEU A 79 18.88 0.18 1.16
CA LEU A 79 18.89 1.21 0.13
C LEU A 79 19.18 2.60 0.74
N PRO A 80 20.39 2.82 1.30
CA PRO A 80 20.70 4.03 2.08
C PRO A 80 20.86 5.30 1.23
N ALA A 81 21.09 5.16 -0.08
CA ALA A 81 21.37 6.30 -0.94
C ALA A 81 20.13 7.19 -1.09
N GLU A 82 20.30 8.52 -0.96
CA GLU A 82 19.20 9.48 -1.13
C GLU A 82 18.37 9.30 -2.42
N PRO A 83 18.97 9.00 -3.59
CA PRO A 83 18.20 8.72 -4.80
C PRO A 83 17.24 7.53 -4.69
N ALA A 84 17.46 6.60 -3.76
CA ALA A 84 16.53 5.49 -3.51
C ALA A 84 15.16 5.97 -2.99
N LYS A 85 15.10 7.16 -2.37
CA LYS A 85 13.82 7.79 -1.96
C LYS A 85 12.99 8.30 -3.13
N MET A 86 13.51 8.21 -4.35
CA MET A 86 12.82 8.50 -5.60
C MET A 86 12.67 7.25 -6.48
N ALA A 87 13.10 6.07 -6.00
CA ALA A 87 13.07 4.84 -6.78
C ALA A 87 11.65 4.24 -6.83
N HIS A 88 11.26 3.72 -7.99
CA HIS A 88 10.00 2.97 -8.17
C HIS A 88 10.11 1.49 -7.76
N PHE A 89 10.91 1.20 -6.72
CA PHE A 89 11.07 -0.15 -6.16
C PHE A 89 11.72 -0.07 -4.78
N CYS A 90 11.67 -1.17 -4.03
CA CYS A 90 12.52 -1.40 -2.86
C CYS A 90 13.36 -2.67 -3.04
N SER A 91 14.23 -2.96 -2.07
CA SER A 91 15.11 -4.13 -2.09
C SER A 91 14.37 -5.48 -2.11
N MET A 92 13.11 -5.52 -1.66
CA MET A 92 12.32 -6.75 -1.59
C MET A 92 12.07 -7.40 -2.95
N CYS A 93 11.76 -6.62 -3.98
CA CYS A 93 11.49 -7.12 -5.34
C CYS A 93 12.50 -6.62 -6.37
N GLY A 94 13.21 -5.53 -6.05
CA GLY A 94 14.11 -4.86 -6.98
C GLY A 94 13.38 -4.19 -8.16
N PRO A 95 14.15 -3.60 -9.09
CA PRO A 95 13.61 -2.74 -10.15
C PRO A 95 12.75 -3.48 -11.19
N LYS A 96 12.94 -4.79 -11.37
CA LYS A 96 12.28 -5.55 -12.44
C LYS A 96 10.98 -6.23 -12.03
N PHE A 97 10.77 -6.46 -10.73
CA PHE A 97 9.68 -7.29 -10.23
C PHE A 97 8.77 -6.57 -9.22
N CYS A 98 8.92 -5.26 -9.04
CA CYS A 98 8.01 -4.49 -8.20
C CYS A 98 6.59 -4.46 -8.80
N SER A 99 5.64 -5.07 -8.09
CA SER A 99 4.24 -5.18 -8.53
C SER A 99 3.56 -3.82 -8.75
N MET A 100 3.87 -2.82 -7.93
CA MET A 100 3.31 -1.46 -8.06
C MET A 100 3.86 -0.76 -9.31
N ALA A 101 5.15 -0.88 -9.59
CA ALA A 101 5.76 -0.32 -10.81
C ALA A 101 5.21 -0.99 -12.07
N ILE A 102 5.09 -2.32 -12.06
CA ILE A 102 4.44 -3.07 -13.15
C ILE A 102 3.00 -2.60 -13.35
N SER A 103 2.25 -2.41 -12.26
CA SER A 103 0.87 -1.93 -12.32
C SER A 103 0.77 -0.50 -12.88
N GLN A 104 1.71 0.40 -12.54
CA GLN A 104 1.78 1.74 -13.14
C GLN A 104 2.07 1.66 -14.63
N ASN A 105 3.08 0.89 -15.04
CA ASN A 105 3.43 0.70 -16.45
C ASN A 105 2.24 0.16 -17.27
N ILE A 106 1.49 -0.81 -16.72
CA ILE A 106 0.28 -1.34 -17.37
C ILE A 106 -0.78 -0.24 -17.51
N ARG A 107 -0.99 0.59 -16.48
CA ARG A 107 -1.97 1.69 -16.53
C ARG A 107 -1.56 2.79 -17.52
N GLU A 108 -0.27 3.07 -17.64
CA GLU A 108 0.26 4.04 -18.60
C GLU A 108 0.13 3.53 -20.05
N GLN A 109 0.42 2.24 -20.28
CA GLN A 109 0.37 1.65 -21.63
C GLN A 109 -1.05 1.34 -22.10
N PHE A 110 -1.92 0.85 -21.21
CA PHE A 110 -3.21 0.28 -21.58
C PHE A 110 -4.41 1.01 -20.95
N GLY A 111 -4.18 2.12 -20.24
CA GLY A 111 -5.23 2.89 -19.57
C GLY A 111 -5.65 2.31 -18.21
N SER A 112 -6.60 2.98 -17.56
CA SER A 112 -7.14 2.57 -16.27
C SER A 112 -7.93 1.25 -16.35
N ALA A 113 -8.13 0.59 -15.21
CA ALA A 113 -8.93 -0.63 -15.14
C ALA A 113 -10.32 -0.48 -15.80
N SER A 114 -11.01 0.64 -15.55
CA SER A 114 -12.32 0.91 -16.18
C SER A 114 -12.27 1.01 -17.71
N GLN A 115 -11.17 1.55 -18.26
CA GLN A 115 -10.97 1.63 -19.70
C GLN A 115 -10.67 0.25 -20.29
N GLN A 116 -9.85 -0.54 -19.59
CA GLN A 116 -9.53 -1.91 -19.96
C GLN A 116 -10.80 -2.79 -19.95
N GLU A 117 -11.64 -2.67 -18.93
CA GLU A 117 -12.93 -3.36 -18.84
C GLU A 117 -13.87 -2.98 -19.99
N HIS A 118 -13.96 -1.71 -20.36
CA HIS A 118 -14.74 -1.28 -21.52
C HIS A 118 -14.25 -1.89 -22.84
N VAL A 119 -12.92 -1.96 -23.03
CA VAL A 119 -12.32 -2.58 -24.22
C VAL A 119 -12.66 -4.08 -24.29
N VAL A 120 -12.55 -4.80 -23.17
CA VAL A 120 -12.92 -6.23 -23.09
C VAL A 120 -14.40 -6.41 -23.42
N ALA A 121 -15.29 -5.65 -22.76
CA ALA A 121 -16.72 -5.73 -23.01
C ALA A 121 -17.09 -5.38 -24.47
N GLN A 122 -16.37 -4.45 -25.10
CA GLN A 122 -16.55 -4.14 -26.52
C GLN A 122 -16.09 -5.28 -27.42
N ALA A 123 -14.95 -5.90 -27.13
CA ALA A 123 -14.44 -7.04 -27.91
C ALA A 123 -15.39 -8.25 -27.83
N GLU A 124 -15.95 -8.54 -26.65
CA GLU A 124 -16.94 -9.60 -26.45
C GLU A 124 -18.21 -9.36 -27.29
N ARG A 125 -18.70 -8.12 -27.36
CA ARG A 125 -19.83 -7.75 -28.22
C ARG A 125 -19.52 -7.97 -29.70
N ILE A 126 -18.36 -7.51 -30.17
CA ILE A 126 -17.94 -7.68 -31.57
C ILE A 126 -17.85 -9.17 -31.92
N ALA A 127 -17.28 -9.99 -31.05
CA ALA A 127 -17.18 -11.43 -31.27
C ALA A 127 -18.57 -12.11 -31.37
N ALA A 128 -19.50 -11.72 -30.50
CA ALA A 128 -20.88 -12.21 -30.55
C ALA A 128 -21.59 -11.82 -31.86
N ASP A 129 -21.43 -10.57 -32.31
CA ASP A 129 -22.02 -10.08 -33.57
C ASP A 129 -21.43 -10.81 -34.79
N MET A 130 -20.12 -11.08 -34.79
CA MET A 130 -19.46 -11.86 -35.85
C MET A 130 -20.00 -13.29 -35.90
N HIS A 131 -20.17 -13.95 -34.75
CA HIS A 131 -20.74 -15.29 -34.68
C HIS A 131 -22.19 -15.32 -35.19
N ALA A 132 -23.02 -14.35 -34.81
CA ALA A 132 -24.40 -14.24 -35.28
C ALA A 132 -24.46 -14.02 -36.80
N THR A 133 -23.57 -13.20 -37.35
CA THR A 133 -23.50 -12.92 -38.79
C THR A 133 -23.10 -14.17 -39.57
N HIS A 134 -22.10 -14.92 -39.10
CA HIS A 134 -21.68 -16.17 -39.73
C HIS A 134 -22.78 -17.25 -39.72
N ALA A 135 -23.56 -17.34 -38.63
CA ALA A 135 -24.70 -18.26 -38.54
C ALA A 135 -25.87 -17.89 -39.47
N ALA A 136 -26.04 -16.61 -39.82
CA ALA A 136 -27.08 -16.15 -40.72
C ALA A 136 -26.75 -16.33 -42.21
N THR A 137 -25.48 -16.58 -42.54
CA THR A 137 -24.99 -16.77 -43.93
C THR A 137 -24.78 -18.23 -44.35
N ALA A 138 -25.01 -19.18 -43.44
CA ALA A 138 -24.96 -20.63 -43.69
C ALA A 138 -26.38 -21.19 -43.84
#